data_AF-A0A950W597-F1
#
_entry.id   AF-A0A950W597-F1
#
_cell.length_a   1.000
_cell.length_b   1.000
_cell.length_c   1.000
_cell.angle_alpha   90.00
_cell.angle_beta   90.00
_cell.angle_gamma   90.00
#
_symmetry.space_group_name_H-M   'P 1'
#
loop_
_entity.id
_entity.type
_entity.pdbx_description
1 polymer ?
#
loop_
_entity_poly.entity_id
_entity_poly.type
_entity_poly.pdbx_seq_one_letter_code
_entity_poly.pdbx_strand_id
1 'polypeptide(L)'
;MTKTFWLTGGTGGRRFVTLHRQLLRLVLVGVIAALLLGACGGASVGPTASTAVADVSFQYVDGQPFGVVASRDGRYAFLDLVSGRLLVYSTQGASPPRLIRSISLPGEAVGSSLTRDGRLLLIANGQGATVVSVARAERGMSHPVLGVLMPPASAHVGADGATETASSADGRYVFVSLEYGQPDGVISVYRIGSTEAARFGASDYVGSITLGLAVVGSALSPDGKYLYVTSELAERPSAQTMFRAGQTPAQRSRSQSQPQLPNGSLSVVSVAIAERDPAHAVLATASAMQQPVRVAVSPSGAVVWVTARASDRLLAFSAAKLLTDATHSLLASVRVGTAPVGVALSPDGSQVIVADSNRFNSRGAQAAITDVDAHAVLTHHSAILATLPAGQFPREIAVEPDGVALISNFASDQLETTDLSRVR
;
A
#
# COMPACT_ATOMS: atom_id res chain seq x y z
N MET A 1 -6.75 9.67 61.40
CA MET A 1 -8.21 9.81 61.27
C MET A 1 -8.80 8.43 61.01
N THR A 2 -9.90 8.15 61.70
CA THR A 2 -10.44 6.85 62.09
C THR A 2 -11.63 6.46 61.18
N LYS A 3 -11.78 5.16 60.83
CA LYS A 3 -13.05 4.36 60.87
C LYS A 3 -13.05 3.10 59.96
N THR A 4 -12.61 1.97 60.52
CA THR A 4 -13.34 0.75 60.93
C THR A 4 -14.74 0.32 60.39
N PHE A 5 -14.79 -0.94 59.88
CA PHE A 5 -15.80 -2.07 59.80
C PHE A 5 -17.18 -1.92 59.09
N TRP A 6 -17.70 -2.93 58.33
CA TRP A 6 -18.04 -4.33 58.71
C TRP A 6 -17.90 -5.44 57.62
N LEU A 7 -17.80 -6.69 58.10
CA LEU A 7 -17.79 -8.01 57.43
C LEU A 7 -19.15 -8.73 57.58
N THR A 8 -19.52 -9.56 56.61
CA THR A 8 -20.10 -10.93 56.73
C THR A 8 -20.00 -11.61 55.35
N GLY A 9 -19.72 -12.90 55.14
CA GLY A 9 -19.35 -14.03 55.97
C GLY A 9 -19.42 -15.33 55.13
N GLY A 10 -18.42 -16.21 55.28
CA GLY A 10 -18.48 -17.67 54.99
C GLY A 10 -18.55 -18.09 53.51
N THR A 11 -17.94 -19.17 53.02
CA THR A 11 -17.16 -20.30 53.55
C THR A 11 -16.39 -20.83 52.33
N GLY A 12 -15.07 -21.01 52.38
CA GLY A 12 -14.49 -22.33 52.65
C GLY A 12 -13.85 -22.91 51.37
N GLY A 13 -12.57 -23.30 51.44
CA GLY A 13 -11.94 -24.13 50.41
C GLY A 13 -10.56 -23.66 49.95
N ARG A 14 -9.52 -24.19 50.58
CA ARG A 14 -8.09 -23.92 50.34
C ARG A 14 -7.56 -24.73 49.14
N ARG A 15 -6.62 -24.10 48.41
CA ARG A 15 -5.33 -24.58 47.85
C ARG A 15 -5.28 -25.97 47.18
N PHE A 16 -4.66 -26.06 46.00
CA PHE A 16 -3.38 -26.76 45.83
C PHE A 16 -2.72 -26.42 44.48
N VAL A 17 -1.41 -26.17 44.56
CA VAL A 17 -0.44 -26.02 43.47
C VAL A 17 0.05 -27.41 43.09
N THR A 18 0.13 -27.75 41.80
CA THR A 18 1.18 -28.66 41.32
C THR A 18 1.53 -28.43 39.85
N LEU A 19 2.78 -28.03 39.63
CA LEU A 19 3.53 -28.07 38.38
C LEU A 19 3.96 -29.52 38.13
N HIS A 20 3.82 -30.08 36.92
CA HIS A 20 4.64 -31.23 36.49
C HIS A 20 4.97 -31.23 35.00
N ARG A 21 6.20 -31.66 34.74
CA ARG A 21 7.04 -31.54 33.55
C ARG A 21 6.86 -32.70 32.56
N GLN A 22 7.26 -32.43 31.31
CA GLN A 22 7.89 -33.31 30.29
C GLN A 22 7.02 -34.36 29.56
N LEU A 23 7.07 -34.34 28.21
CA LEU A 23 7.94 -35.24 27.42
C LEU A 23 7.84 -34.96 25.90
N LEU A 24 9.03 -34.79 25.29
CA LEU A 24 9.32 -34.99 23.87
C LEU A 24 8.93 -36.41 23.41
N ARG A 25 8.41 -36.56 22.18
CA ARG A 25 8.76 -37.68 21.27
C ARG A 25 8.68 -37.26 19.80
N LEU A 26 9.86 -37.19 19.15
CA LEU A 26 10.06 -37.37 17.71
C LEU A 26 9.90 -38.87 17.37
N VAL A 27 9.30 -39.18 16.21
CA VAL A 27 9.62 -40.38 15.42
C VAL A 27 9.63 -39.98 13.94
N LEU A 28 10.76 -40.28 13.29
CA LEU A 28 11.03 -40.18 11.85
C LEU A 28 11.29 -41.62 11.33
N VAL A 29 11.27 -41.77 10.00
CA VAL A 29 11.80 -42.85 9.13
C VAL A 29 10.69 -43.81 8.62
N GLY A 30 10.55 -44.13 7.32
CA GLY A 30 11.42 -43.86 6.16
C GLY A 30 10.83 -44.36 4.83
N VAL A 31 11.58 -44.05 3.77
CA VAL A 31 11.36 -44.22 2.31
C VAL A 31 11.78 -45.66 1.88
N ILE A 32 11.21 -46.35 0.87
CA ILE A 32 11.61 -46.55 -0.57
C ILE A 32 10.89 -47.87 -0.99
N ALA A 33 10.25 -48.06 -2.16
CA ALA A 33 10.89 -48.48 -3.42
C ALA A 33 9.89 -48.58 -4.59
N ALA A 34 10.38 -48.22 -5.78
CA ALA A 34 9.75 -48.37 -7.09
C ALA A 34 9.87 -49.81 -7.63
N LEU A 35 8.90 -50.20 -8.46
CA LEU A 35 8.95 -51.38 -9.34
C LEU A 35 8.72 -50.91 -10.78
N LEU A 36 9.74 -51.11 -11.62
CA LEU A 36 9.73 -50.91 -13.07
C LEU A 36 9.62 -52.27 -13.76
N LEU A 37 8.60 -52.47 -14.60
CA LEU A 37 8.60 -53.36 -15.77
C LEU A 37 7.70 -52.68 -16.83
N GLY A 38 8.19 -52.68 -18.08
CA GLY A 38 7.80 -51.71 -19.11
C GLY A 38 6.65 -52.10 -20.02
N ALA A 39 6.21 -51.14 -20.84
CA ALA A 39 6.37 -51.12 -22.31
C ALA A 39 5.50 -50.03 -22.96
N CYS A 40 6.09 -49.34 -23.94
CA CYS A 40 5.52 -48.66 -25.11
C CYS A 40 4.22 -47.83 -24.99
N GLY A 41 4.34 -46.54 -25.33
CA GLY A 41 3.28 -45.81 -26.05
C GLY A 41 3.08 -44.36 -25.64
N GLY A 42 3.61 -43.43 -26.44
CA GLY A 42 3.10 -42.05 -26.52
C GLY A 42 3.47 -41.11 -25.37
N ALA A 43 4.70 -40.59 -25.37
CA ALA A 43 5.00 -39.37 -24.62
C ALA A 43 4.32 -38.18 -25.33
N SER A 44 3.12 -37.83 -24.86
CA SER A 44 2.65 -36.44 -25.01
C SER A 44 3.56 -35.59 -24.14
N VAL A 45 4.41 -34.79 -24.77
CA VAL A 45 5.11 -33.71 -24.08
C VAL A 45 4.03 -32.66 -23.80
N GLY A 46 3.36 -32.79 -22.65
CA GLY A 46 2.67 -31.65 -22.07
C GLY A 46 3.68 -30.53 -21.85
N PRO A 47 3.29 -29.25 -21.94
CA PRO A 47 4.21 -28.16 -21.64
C PRO A 47 4.71 -28.40 -20.22
N THR A 48 6.01 -28.65 -20.09
CA THR A 48 6.69 -28.53 -18.82
C THR A 48 6.61 -27.05 -18.49
N ALA A 49 5.65 -26.68 -17.64
CA ALA A 49 5.68 -25.40 -16.98
C ALA A 49 7.02 -25.35 -16.25
N SER A 50 7.97 -24.64 -16.83
CA SER A 50 9.15 -24.19 -16.11
C SER A 50 8.59 -23.32 -14.99
N THR A 51 8.51 -23.88 -13.78
CA THR A 51 8.23 -23.08 -12.58
C THR A 51 9.49 -22.25 -12.37
N ALA A 52 9.59 -21.14 -13.07
CA ALA A 52 10.62 -20.17 -12.80
C ALA A 52 10.34 -19.64 -11.39
N VAL A 53 11.18 -20.06 -10.45
CA VAL A 53 11.11 -19.61 -9.07
C VAL A 53 11.75 -18.22 -9.07
N ALA A 54 10.96 -17.18 -8.79
CA ALA A 54 11.52 -15.86 -8.55
C ALA A 54 12.53 -15.96 -7.40
N ASP A 55 13.68 -15.29 -7.54
CA ASP A 55 14.62 -15.17 -6.42
C ASP A 55 14.00 -14.20 -5.40
N VAL A 56 13.60 -14.73 -4.24
CA VAL A 56 12.98 -13.98 -3.14
C VAL A 56 13.92 -13.92 -1.95
N SER A 57 14.10 -12.74 -1.37
CA SER A 57 14.88 -12.56 -0.14
C SER A 57 14.09 -11.75 0.89
N PHE A 58 14.29 -12.08 2.17
CA PHE A 58 13.64 -11.40 3.29
C PHE A 58 14.69 -10.87 4.25
N GLN A 59 14.62 -9.59 4.56
CA GLN A 59 15.50 -8.95 5.52
C GLN A 59 14.68 -8.30 6.64
N TYR A 60 14.91 -8.74 7.87
CA TYR A 60 14.29 -8.13 9.04
C TYR A 60 14.76 -6.68 9.23
N VAL A 61 13.82 -5.83 9.63
CA VAL A 61 14.05 -4.44 9.98
C VAL A 61 13.56 -4.17 11.40
N ASP A 62 14.23 -3.26 12.10
CA ASP A 62 13.91 -2.90 13.47
C ASP A 62 12.78 -1.84 13.50
N GLY A 63 11.55 -2.33 13.34
CA GLY A 63 10.31 -1.53 13.32
C GLY A 63 9.40 -1.93 12.17
N GLN A 64 8.16 -1.42 12.17
CA GLN A 64 7.16 -1.74 11.17
C GLN A 64 7.41 -0.97 9.87
N PRO A 65 7.78 -1.65 8.76
CA PRO A 65 7.97 -0.98 7.48
C PRO A 65 6.61 -0.64 6.85
N PHE A 66 6.51 0.54 6.25
CA PHE A 66 5.27 1.02 5.65
C PHE A 66 5.46 1.37 4.18
N GLY A 67 6.07 2.51 3.86
CA GLY A 67 6.39 2.93 2.50
C GLY A 67 7.75 2.41 2.06
N VAL A 68 7.90 2.08 0.78
CA VAL A 68 9.19 1.79 0.16
C VAL A 68 9.28 2.49 -1.19
N VAL A 69 10.42 3.12 -1.47
CA VAL A 69 10.66 3.83 -2.74
C VAL A 69 12.07 3.54 -3.23
N ALA A 70 12.20 3.16 -4.50
CA ALA A 70 13.48 3.05 -5.18
C ALA A 70 13.92 4.42 -5.74
N SER A 71 15.20 4.73 -5.59
CA SER A 71 15.84 5.85 -6.30
C SER A 71 15.74 5.67 -7.82
N ARG A 72 15.69 6.79 -8.54
CA ARG A 72 15.50 6.77 -10.00
C ARG A 72 16.64 6.11 -10.77
N ASP A 73 17.85 6.13 -10.22
CA ASP A 73 19.01 5.48 -10.82
C ASP A 73 19.15 4.01 -10.40
N GLY A 74 18.21 3.48 -9.59
CA GLY A 74 18.21 2.09 -9.12
C GLY A 74 19.41 1.75 -8.24
N ARG A 75 19.98 2.74 -7.53
CA ARG A 75 21.17 2.54 -6.69
C ARG A 75 20.85 2.45 -5.21
N TYR A 76 19.76 3.07 -4.82
CA TYR A 76 19.29 3.18 -3.44
C TYR A 76 17.80 2.86 -3.32
N ALA A 77 17.42 2.46 -2.12
CA ALA A 77 16.03 2.39 -1.71
C ALA A 77 15.82 3.06 -0.35
N PHE A 78 14.62 3.59 -0.16
CA PHE A 78 14.16 4.33 1.00
C PHE A 78 13.01 3.54 1.62
N LEU A 79 13.14 3.14 2.87
CA LEU A 79 12.13 2.38 3.60
C LEU A 79 11.66 3.19 4.82
N ASP A 80 10.38 3.49 4.85
CA ASP A 80 9.73 4.23 5.92
C ASP A 80 9.35 3.27 7.05
N LEU A 81 9.77 3.59 8.28
CA LEU A 81 9.31 2.89 9.47
C LEU A 81 8.35 3.78 10.25
N VAL A 82 7.22 3.21 10.67
CA VAL A 82 6.18 3.92 11.45
C VAL A 82 6.74 4.60 12.70
N SER A 83 7.83 4.06 13.27
CA SER A 83 8.55 4.61 14.41
C SER A 83 9.22 5.98 14.16
N GLY A 84 9.10 6.55 12.96
CA GLY A 84 9.72 7.81 12.58
C GLY A 84 11.19 7.65 12.21
N ARG A 85 11.51 6.54 11.53
CA ARG A 85 12.85 6.27 10.99
C ARG A 85 12.75 6.05 9.49
N LEU A 86 13.64 6.69 8.74
CA LEU A 86 13.91 6.39 7.35
C LEU A 86 15.15 5.49 7.28
N LEU A 87 15.01 4.29 6.74
CA LEU A 87 16.14 3.44 6.41
C LEU A 87 16.56 3.69 4.96
N VAL A 88 17.87 3.81 4.73
CA VAL A 88 18.45 3.99 3.40
C VAL A 88 19.27 2.76 3.07
N TYR A 89 18.93 2.11 1.96
CA TYR A 89 19.55 0.91 1.44
C TYR A 89 20.36 1.21 0.18
N SER A 90 21.47 0.52 0.01
CA SER A 90 22.17 0.39 -1.27
C SER A 90 21.64 -0.87 -1.96
N THR A 91 21.11 -0.72 -3.17
CA THR A 91 20.58 -1.83 -3.99
C THR A 91 21.58 -2.33 -5.03
N GLN A 92 22.65 -1.56 -5.28
CA GLN A 92 23.71 -1.95 -6.22
C GLN A 92 24.40 -3.28 -5.85
N GLY A 93 24.23 -4.28 -6.71
CA GLY A 93 24.99 -5.55 -6.66
C GLY A 93 24.72 -6.38 -5.41
N ALA A 94 23.61 -6.16 -4.71
CA ALA A 94 23.27 -6.84 -3.47
C ALA A 94 21.79 -7.24 -3.45
N SER A 95 21.55 -8.55 -3.36
CA SER A 95 20.26 -9.13 -2.97
C SER A 95 20.51 -10.07 -1.79
N PRO A 96 20.02 -9.76 -0.57
CA PRO A 96 19.22 -8.59 -0.21
C PRO A 96 20.01 -7.26 -0.28
N PRO A 97 19.32 -6.11 -0.44
CA PRO A 97 19.91 -4.79 -0.34
C PRO A 97 20.63 -4.57 0.99
N ARG A 98 21.68 -3.75 0.96
CA ARG A 98 22.50 -3.46 2.15
C ARG A 98 22.03 -2.19 2.83
N LEU A 99 21.63 -2.28 4.10
CA LEU A 99 21.35 -1.10 4.92
C LEU A 99 22.63 -0.26 5.07
N ILE A 100 22.57 1.01 4.67
CA ILE A 100 23.72 1.91 4.79
C ILE A 100 23.48 3.05 5.77
N ARG A 101 22.22 3.41 6.05
CA ARG A 101 21.88 4.46 7.02
C ARG A 101 20.49 4.30 7.63
N SER A 102 20.35 4.89 8.82
CA SER A 102 19.07 5.14 9.48
C SER A 102 19.01 6.62 9.85
N ILE A 103 17.93 7.31 9.47
CA ILE A 103 17.73 8.74 9.66
C ILE A 103 16.48 8.91 10.54
N SER A 104 16.60 9.64 11.65
CA SER A 104 15.46 10.00 12.48
C SER A 104 14.61 11.09 11.80
N LEU A 105 13.29 10.90 11.84
CA LEU A 105 12.29 11.80 11.31
C LEU A 105 11.53 12.48 12.46
N PRO A 106 10.94 13.67 12.24
CA PRO A 106 10.25 14.44 13.28
C PRO A 106 8.86 13.90 13.64
N GLY A 107 8.42 12.80 13.03
CA GLY A 107 7.14 12.14 13.29
C GLY A 107 7.10 10.79 12.58
N GLU A 108 5.92 10.18 12.51
CA GLU A 108 5.73 8.88 11.85
C GLU A 108 6.08 8.94 10.35
N ALA A 109 6.36 7.77 9.78
CA ALA A 109 6.66 7.61 8.36
C ALA A 109 5.79 6.50 7.78
N VAL A 110 4.75 6.90 7.04
CA VAL A 110 3.63 6.02 6.67
C VAL A 110 3.32 6.10 5.18
N GLY A 111 4.33 6.34 4.34
CA GLY A 111 4.18 6.36 2.87
C GLY A 111 4.99 7.49 2.26
N SER A 112 5.75 7.20 1.21
CA SER A 112 6.62 8.19 0.60
C SER A 112 6.62 8.13 -0.92
N SER A 113 7.05 9.24 -1.52
CA SER A 113 7.27 9.36 -2.95
C SER A 113 8.47 10.26 -3.21
N LEU A 114 9.09 10.07 -4.38
CA LEU A 114 10.14 10.96 -4.87
C LEU A 114 9.54 12.05 -5.76
N THR A 115 10.12 13.25 -5.71
CA THR A 115 9.90 14.25 -6.76
C THR A 115 10.36 13.73 -8.12
N ARG A 116 9.78 14.24 -9.21
CA ARG A 116 10.10 13.76 -10.57
C ARG A 116 11.57 13.97 -10.95
N ASP A 117 12.28 14.88 -10.32
CA ASP A 117 13.72 15.05 -10.52
C ASP A 117 14.58 14.17 -9.58
N GLY A 118 13.95 13.42 -8.67
CA GLY A 118 14.61 12.57 -7.69
C GLY A 118 15.34 13.33 -6.60
N ARG A 119 15.13 14.65 -6.45
CA ARG A 119 15.87 15.47 -5.49
C ARG A 119 15.33 15.38 -4.07
N LEU A 120 14.01 15.28 -3.93
CA LEU A 120 13.33 15.27 -2.64
C LEU A 120 12.57 13.97 -2.46
N LEU A 121 12.66 13.41 -1.25
CA LEU A 121 11.81 12.35 -0.75
C LEU A 121 10.75 13.00 0.15
N LEU A 122 9.49 12.74 -0.16
CA LEU A 122 8.32 13.29 0.51
C LEU A 122 7.67 12.18 1.32
N ILE A 123 7.68 12.29 2.64
CA ILE A 123 7.23 11.21 3.54
C ILE A 123 5.99 11.68 4.29
N ALA A 124 4.85 11.04 4.07
CA ALA A 124 3.61 11.30 4.79
C ALA A 124 3.83 11.19 6.30
N ASN A 125 3.39 12.22 7.02
CA ASN A 125 3.57 12.37 8.46
C ASN A 125 2.46 13.26 9.04
N GLY A 126 1.67 12.74 9.99
CA GLY A 126 0.62 13.50 10.68
C GLY A 126 -0.44 14.05 9.73
N GLN A 127 -0.41 15.36 9.47
CA GLN A 127 -1.35 16.06 8.58
C GLN A 127 -0.71 16.55 7.27
N GLY A 128 0.55 16.19 7.02
CA GLY A 128 1.28 16.64 5.87
C GLY A 128 2.44 15.72 5.54
N ALA A 129 3.63 16.28 5.32
CA ALA A 129 4.78 15.49 4.90
C ALA A 129 6.11 16.02 5.41
N THR A 130 6.98 15.12 5.83
CA THR A 130 8.41 15.40 6.04
C THR A 130 9.11 15.47 4.68
N VAL A 131 9.94 16.49 4.48
CA VAL A 131 10.73 16.67 3.25
C VAL A 131 12.18 16.32 3.53
N VAL A 132 12.74 15.39 2.75
CA VAL A 132 14.13 14.90 2.91
C VAL A 132 14.91 15.14 1.62
N SER A 133 16.13 15.67 1.72
CA SER A 133 17.07 15.73 0.60
C SER A 133 17.62 14.34 0.32
N VAL A 134 17.36 13.85 -0.90
CA VAL A 134 17.81 12.53 -1.37
C VAL A 134 19.34 12.48 -1.39
N ALA A 135 19.99 13.49 -2.00
CA ALA A 135 21.44 13.53 -2.09
C ALA A 135 22.13 13.52 -0.72
N ARG A 136 21.58 14.22 0.28
CA ARG A 136 22.12 14.20 1.65
C ARG A 136 21.87 12.86 2.32
N ALA A 137 20.68 12.29 2.15
CA ALA A 137 20.31 10.98 2.67
C ALA A 137 21.16 9.85 2.08
N GLU A 138 21.58 9.94 0.81
CA GLU A 138 22.42 8.97 0.08
C GLU A 138 23.93 9.13 0.32
N ARG A 139 24.39 10.34 0.64
CA ARG A 139 25.80 10.61 0.93
C ARG A 139 26.14 10.65 2.41
N GLY A 140 25.14 10.66 3.29
CA GLY A 140 25.33 10.73 4.74
C GLY A 140 25.76 12.11 5.19
N MET A 141 25.30 13.13 4.47
CA MET A 141 25.53 14.51 4.84
C MET A 141 24.66 14.87 6.04
N SER A 142 25.10 15.84 6.83
CA SER A 142 24.32 16.34 7.96
C SER A 142 23.01 16.99 7.49
N HIS A 143 22.00 16.96 8.37
CA HIS A 143 20.70 17.60 8.14
C HIS A 143 20.02 17.17 6.82
N PRO A 144 19.75 15.86 6.62
CA PRO A 144 19.02 15.38 5.44
C PRO A 144 17.54 15.76 5.48
N VAL A 145 16.94 15.91 6.67
CA VAL A 145 15.57 16.41 6.85
C VAL A 145 15.57 17.92 6.66
N LEU A 146 14.82 18.41 5.68
CA LEU A 146 14.75 19.82 5.32
C LEU A 146 13.61 20.57 6.01
N GLY A 147 12.56 19.86 6.44
CA GLY A 147 11.43 20.43 7.16
C GLY A 147 10.18 19.56 7.08
N VAL A 148 9.06 20.09 7.57
CA VAL A 148 7.75 19.43 7.57
C VAL A 148 6.72 20.38 6.97
N LEU A 149 6.01 19.90 5.95
CA LEU A 149 4.82 20.51 5.40
C LEU A 149 3.65 20.19 6.33
N MET A 150 2.96 21.22 6.81
CA MET A 150 1.77 21.05 7.66
C MET A 150 0.73 22.10 7.29
N PRO A 151 -0.57 21.76 7.37
CA PRO A 151 -1.61 22.76 7.18
C PRO A 151 -1.61 23.73 8.38
N PRO A 152 -2.00 25.00 8.19
CA PRO A 152 -2.27 25.88 9.32
C PRO A 152 -3.48 25.37 10.11
N ALA A 153 -3.56 25.66 11.40
CA ALA A 153 -4.67 25.24 12.26
C ALA A 153 -6.06 25.69 11.73
N SER A 154 -6.11 26.79 10.98
CA SER A 154 -7.32 27.31 10.34
C SER A 154 -7.78 26.51 9.11
N ALA A 155 -7.00 25.56 8.62
CA ALA A 155 -7.34 24.76 7.44
C ALA A 155 -8.40 23.68 7.74
N HIS A 156 -8.62 23.34 9.02
CA HIS A 156 -9.64 22.39 9.48
C HIS A 156 -9.63 21.03 8.74
N VAL A 157 -8.46 20.55 8.33
CA VAL A 157 -8.32 19.32 7.52
C VAL A 157 -8.53 18.01 8.28
N GLY A 158 -8.84 18.06 9.58
CA GLY A 158 -9.13 16.88 10.40
C GLY A 158 -8.02 16.54 11.40
N ALA A 159 -7.97 15.28 11.83
CA ALA A 159 -6.92 14.74 12.70
C ALA A 159 -5.72 14.25 11.88
N ASP A 160 -4.68 13.75 12.55
CA ASP A 160 -3.59 13.03 11.89
C ASP A 160 -4.15 11.85 11.08
N GLY A 161 -3.60 11.65 9.89
CA GLY A 161 -4.08 10.64 8.95
C GLY A 161 -3.40 10.66 7.59
N ALA A 162 -2.21 11.26 7.48
CA ALA A 162 -1.42 11.22 6.26
C ALA A 162 -1.08 9.77 5.91
N THR A 163 -1.26 9.36 4.66
CA THR A 163 -1.02 7.96 4.23
C THR A 163 -0.16 7.81 2.99
N GLU A 164 -0.14 8.82 2.12
CA GLU A 164 0.66 8.82 0.90
C GLU A 164 1.00 10.24 0.50
N THR A 165 2.05 10.35 -0.31
CA THR A 165 2.41 11.59 -0.98
C THR A 165 2.52 11.35 -2.48
N ALA A 166 2.20 12.39 -3.25
CA ALA A 166 2.56 12.50 -4.66
C ALA A 166 3.11 13.91 -4.91
N SER A 167 3.80 14.11 -6.03
CA SER A 167 4.31 15.42 -6.43
C SER A 167 3.88 15.78 -7.85
N SER A 168 3.79 17.08 -8.13
CA SER A 168 3.59 17.57 -9.50
C SER A 168 4.80 17.22 -10.38
N ALA A 169 4.59 17.13 -11.70
CA ALA A 169 5.64 16.74 -12.63
C ALA A 169 6.84 17.70 -12.64
N ASP A 170 6.63 18.97 -12.31
CA ASP A 170 7.68 19.99 -12.18
C ASP A 170 8.33 20.05 -10.78
N GLY A 171 7.88 19.20 -9.85
CA GLY A 171 8.39 19.12 -8.47
C GLY A 171 8.06 20.33 -7.60
N ARG A 172 7.08 21.16 -7.99
CA ARG A 172 6.71 22.39 -7.27
C ARG A 172 5.52 22.23 -6.34
N TYR A 173 4.79 21.12 -6.40
CA TYR A 173 3.66 20.86 -5.52
C TYR A 173 3.72 19.46 -4.95
N VAL A 174 3.21 19.34 -3.72
CA VAL A 174 3.04 18.08 -3.00
C VAL A 174 1.57 17.89 -2.69
N PHE A 175 1.09 16.69 -2.98
CA PHE A 175 -0.24 16.21 -2.66
C PHE A 175 -0.11 15.19 -1.54
N VAL A 176 -0.82 15.38 -0.43
CA VAL A 176 -0.79 14.47 0.72
C VAL A 176 -2.18 13.91 0.96
N SER A 177 -2.32 12.58 0.86
CA SER A 177 -3.56 11.87 1.20
C SER A 177 -3.79 11.86 2.69
N LEU A 178 -4.93 12.40 3.15
CA LEU A 178 -5.38 12.34 4.54
C LEU A 178 -6.61 11.43 4.67
N GLU A 179 -6.40 10.22 5.18
CA GLU A 179 -7.41 9.16 5.26
C GLU A 179 -8.60 9.59 6.13
N TYR A 180 -8.33 10.16 7.30
CA TYR A 180 -9.35 10.60 8.26
C TYR A 180 -9.58 12.12 8.25
N GLY A 181 -9.41 12.72 7.07
CA GLY A 181 -9.67 14.14 6.85
C GLY A 181 -11.08 14.59 7.26
N GLN A 182 -11.26 15.90 7.39
CA GLN A 182 -12.57 16.53 7.63
C GLN A 182 -12.88 17.58 6.53
N PRO A 183 -14.16 17.73 6.09
CA PRO A 183 -15.34 17.02 6.56
C PRO A 183 -15.47 15.60 6.01
N ASP A 184 -14.64 15.20 5.05
CA ASP A 184 -14.47 13.87 4.43
C ASP A 184 -12.98 13.60 4.20
N GLY A 185 -12.58 12.51 3.53
CA GLY A 185 -11.19 12.31 3.16
C GLY A 185 -10.72 13.43 2.23
N VAL A 186 -9.50 13.93 2.45
CA VAL A 186 -8.95 15.07 1.70
C VAL A 186 -7.57 14.80 1.16
N ILE A 187 -7.21 15.47 0.06
CA ILE A 187 -5.82 15.71 -0.33
C ILE A 187 -5.43 17.11 0.14
N SER A 188 -4.39 17.24 0.96
CA SER A 188 -3.75 18.53 1.22
C SER A 188 -2.77 18.88 0.12
N VAL A 189 -2.81 20.13 -0.36
CA VAL A 189 -1.96 20.63 -1.43
C VAL A 189 -0.96 21.63 -0.87
N TYR A 190 0.32 21.41 -1.14
CA TYR A 190 1.40 22.29 -0.73
C TYR A 190 2.20 22.76 -1.93
N ARG A 191 2.60 24.03 -1.94
CA ARG A 191 3.56 24.57 -2.89
C ARG A 191 4.95 24.51 -2.27
N ILE A 192 5.85 23.77 -2.91
CA ILE A 192 7.24 23.64 -2.50
C ILE A 192 8.17 24.36 -3.47
N GLY A 193 9.19 25.02 -2.93
CA GLY A 193 10.28 25.58 -3.72
C GLY A 193 11.18 24.48 -4.29
N SER A 194 11.80 24.73 -5.43
CA SER A 194 12.74 23.79 -6.08
C SER A 194 14.13 23.74 -5.42
N THR A 195 14.38 24.55 -4.38
CA THR A 195 15.68 24.67 -3.73
C THR A 195 15.65 24.10 -2.32
N GLU A 196 16.69 23.32 -1.96
CA GLU A 196 16.89 22.76 -0.62
C GLU A 196 17.06 23.81 0.51
N ALA A 197 17.07 25.10 0.17
CA ALA A 197 17.15 26.23 1.10
C ALA A 197 15.78 26.69 1.64
N ALA A 198 14.68 26.09 1.16
CA ALA A 198 13.33 26.45 1.58
C ALA A 198 13.07 26.00 3.02
N ARG A 199 12.48 26.90 3.82
CA ARG A 199 11.90 26.56 5.12
C ARG A 199 10.49 26.04 4.87
N PHE A 200 10.31 24.72 4.95
CA PHE A 200 9.01 24.10 4.76
C PHE A 200 8.12 24.31 5.98
N GLY A 201 6.85 24.67 5.78
CA GLY A 201 5.90 24.90 6.86
C GLY A 201 4.51 25.35 6.41
N ALA A 202 3.75 25.95 7.33
CA ALA A 202 2.34 26.29 7.12
C ALA A 202 2.07 27.29 5.99
N SER A 203 3.07 28.12 5.63
CA SER A 203 2.97 29.07 4.51
C SER A 203 2.95 28.39 3.14
N ASP A 204 3.37 27.13 3.07
CA ASP A 204 3.39 26.35 1.83
C ASP A 204 2.01 25.75 1.50
N TYR A 205 1.09 25.74 2.46
CA TYR A 205 -0.25 25.19 2.27
C TYR A 205 -1.06 26.05 1.29
N VAL A 206 -1.55 25.40 0.24
CA VAL A 206 -2.37 26.02 -0.81
C VAL A 206 -3.86 25.85 -0.51
N GLY A 207 -4.25 24.67 -0.02
CA GLY A 207 -5.64 24.30 0.25
C GLY A 207 -5.83 22.79 0.21
N SER A 208 -7.09 22.36 0.20
CA SER A 208 -7.46 20.94 0.22
C SER A 208 -8.46 20.58 -0.88
N ILE A 209 -8.40 19.32 -1.30
CA ILE A 209 -9.32 18.71 -2.26
C ILE A 209 -10.18 17.72 -1.48
N THR A 210 -11.48 17.96 -1.39
CA THR A 210 -12.42 17.05 -0.73
C THR A 210 -12.85 15.94 -1.70
N LEU A 211 -12.81 14.70 -1.22
CA LEU A 211 -13.14 13.49 -1.98
C LEU A 211 -14.13 12.63 -1.19
N GLY A 212 -14.14 11.32 -1.40
CA GLY A 212 -14.87 10.37 -0.57
C GLY A 212 -14.24 10.18 0.81
N LEU A 213 -14.66 9.13 1.53
CA LEU A 213 -14.08 8.78 2.83
C LEU A 213 -12.85 7.90 2.68
N ALA A 214 -11.94 7.99 3.66
CA ALA A 214 -10.74 7.17 3.73
C ALA A 214 -9.95 7.28 2.41
N VAL A 215 -9.48 8.48 2.12
CA VAL A 215 -8.60 8.75 0.97
C VAL A 215 -7.23 8.15 1.25
N VAL A 216 -6.75 7.29 0.35
CA VAL A 216 -5.51 6.54 0.57
C VAL A 216 -4.54 6.70 -0.60
N GLY A 217 -4.74 5.94 -1.68
CA GLY A 217 -3.88 5.92 -2.85
C GLY A 217 -3.94 7.19 -3.69
N SER A 218 -2.79 7.69 -4.12
CA SER A 218 -2.70 8.76 -5.14
C SER A 218 -1.58 8.52 -6.14
N ALA A 219 -1.86 8.71 -7.44
CA ALA A 219 -0.86 8.54 -8.50
C ALA A 219 -0.97 9.60 -9.60
N LEU A 220 0.16 10.21 -9.93
CA LEU A 220 0.26 11.20 -11.00
C LEU A 220 0.27 10.51 -12.37
N SER A 221 -0.52 11.03 -13.31
CA SER A 221 -0.41 10.69 -14.73
C SER A 221 1.00 10.98 -15.28
N PRO A 222 1.52 10.17 -16.23
CA PRO A 222 2.85 10.38 -16.79
C PRO A 222 3.09 11.75 -17.41
N ASP A 223 2.05 12.36 -17.98
CA ASP A 223 2.06 13.71 -18.57
C ASP A 223 1.87 14.83 -17.54
N GLY A 224 1.62 14.49 -16.28
CA GLY A 224 1.52 15.40 -15.14
C GLY A 224 0.22 16.19 -15.04
N LYS A 225 -0.78 15.94 -15.90
CA LYS A 225 -2.01 16.75 -15.92
C LYS A 225 -3.04 16.34 -14.88
N TYR A 226 -3.04 15.06 -14.54
CA TYR A 226 -4.04 14.46 -13.67
C TYR A 226 -3.39 13.72 -12.49
N LEU A 227 -4.03 13.82 -11.33
CA LEU A 227 -3.80 12.98 -10.18
C LEU A 227 -5.01 12.04 -10.03
N TYR A 228 -4.76 10.74 -9.99
CA TYR A 228 -5.78 9.73 -9.72
C TYR A 228 -5.78 9.42 -8.24
N VAL A 229 -6.95 9.45 -7.60
CA VAL A 229 -7.06 9.29 -6.14
C VAL A 229 -8.15 8.28 -5.79
N THR A 230 -7.85 7.37 -4.85
CA THR A 230 -8.82 6.39 -4.36
C THR A 230 -9.40 6.80 -3.01
N SER A 231 -10.70 6.62 -2.84
CA SER A 231 -11.40 6.70 -1.55
C SER A 231 -12.06 5.36 -1.24
N GLU A 232 -11.84 4.80 -0.04
CA GLU A 232 -12.39 3.47 0.28
C GLU A 232 -13.92 3.42 0.21
N LEU A 233 -14.58 4.56 0.46
CA LEU A 233 -16.02 4.74 0.26
C LEU A 233 -16.27 6.03 -0.53
N ALA A 234 -17.13 5.98 -1.55
CA ALA A 234 -17.46 7.14 -2.36
C ALA A 234 -18.25 8.21 -1.59
N GLU A 235 -18.97 7.79 -0.55
CA GLU A 235 -19.81 8.66 0.27
C GLU A 235 -19.95 8.12 1.70
N ARG A 236 -20.39 8.97 2.64
CA ARG A 236 -20.66 8.56 4.01
C ARG A 236 -21.84 7.58 4.07
N PRO A 237 -21.66 6.35 4.62
CA PRO A 237 -22.79 5.46 4.84
C PRO A 237 -23.79 6.08 5.81
N SER A 238 -25.09 5.84 5.56
CA SER A 238 -26.13 6.29 6.47
C SER A 238 -25.92 5.72 7.89
N ALA A 239 -26.40 6.43 8.93
CA ALA A 239 -26.34 5.95 10.30
C ALA A 239 -27.01 4.56 10.46
N GLN A 240 -28.06 4.27 9.67
CA GLN A 240 -28.70 2.96 9.64
C GLN A 240 -27.78 1.89 9.04
N THR A 241 -27.06 2.19 7.96
CA THR A 241 -26.09 1.29 7.35
C THR A 241 -24.98 0.94 8.35
N MET A 242 -24.43 1.96 9.02
CA MET A 242 -23.42 1.79 10.07
C MET A 242 -23.92 0.97 11.25
N PHE A 243 -25.12 1.28 11.75
CA PHE A 243 -25.73 0.55 12.85
C PHE A 243 -25.90 -0.95 12.52
N ARG A 244 -26.39 -1.26 11.32
CA ARG A 244 -26.55 -2.65 10.90
C ARG A 244 -25.21 -3.35 10.65
N ALA A 245 -24.20 -2.64 10.14
CA ALA A 245 -22.87 -3.20 9.90
C ALA A 245 -22.21 -3.65 11.22
N GLY A 246 -22.42 -2.89 12.31
CA GLY A 246 -21.93 -3.19 13.65
C GLY A 246 -22.68 -4.31 14.39
N GLN A 247 -23.77 -4.85 13.86
CA GLN A 247 -24.49 -5.96 14.48
C GLN A 247 -23.71 -7.28 14.34
N THR A 248 -23.60 -8.01 15.44
CA THR A 248 -23.07 -9.38 15.47
C THR A 248 -23.93 -10.33 14.61
N PRO A 249 -23.37 -11.47 14.16
CA PRO A 249 -24.14 -12.48 13.43
C PRO A 249 -25.40 -12.96 14.18
N ALA A 250 -25.39 -12.96 15.51
CA ALA A 250 -26.53 -13.33 16.35
C ALA A 250 -27.62 -12.23 16.43
N GLN A 251 -27.23 -10.96 16.30
CA GLN A 251 -28.15 -9.81 16.28
C GLN A 251 -28.81 -9.63 14.91
N ARG A 252 -28.23 -10.18 13.84
CA ARG A 252 -28.82 -10.20 12.51
C ARG A 252 -29.91 -11.27 12.47
N SER A 253 -31.17 -10.86 12.41
CA SER A 253 -32.28 -11.79 12.13
C SER A 253 -32.00 -12.57 10.83
N ARG A 254 -32.38 -13.85 10.77
CA ARG A 254 -32.16 -14.78 9.64
C ARG A 254 -32.74 -14.33 8.28
N SER A 255 -33.39 -13.16 8.22
CA SER A 255 -34.00 -12.56 7.03
C SER A 255 -33.28 -11.29 6.51
N GLN A 256 -32.23 -10.81 7.19
CA GLN A 256 -31.54 -9.58 6.77
C GLN A 256 -30.26 -9.88 5.99
N SER A 257 -30.20 -9.41 4.74
CA SER A 257 -28.96 -9.33 3.96
C SER A 257 -27.93 -8.47 4.69
N GLN A 258 -26.63 -8.78 4.53
CA GLN A 258 -25.58 -7.93 5.08
C GLN A 258 -25.73 -6.52 4.52
N PRO A 259 -25.62 -5.46 5.35
CA PRO A 259 -25.58 -4.10 4.86
C PRO A 259 -24.35 -3.96 3.99
N GLN A 260 -24.57 -3.74 2.69
CA GLN A 260 -23.48 -3.47 1.78
C GLN A 260 -23.09 -2.01 1.97
N LEU A 261 -21.84 -1.78 2.35
CA LEU A 261 -21.27 -0.44 2.33
C LEU A 261 -21.25 0.07 0.88
N PRO A 262 -21.37 1.39 0.65
CA PRO A 262 -21.17 1.95 -0.68
C PRO A 262 -19.83 1.48 -1.26
N ASN A 263 -19.78 1.32 -2.57
CA ASN A 263 -18.49 1.17 -3.24
C ASN A 263 -17.61 2.39 -2.96
N GLY A 264 -16.31 2.19 -3.00
CA GLY A 264 -15.35 3.28 -3.07
C GLY A 264 -15.28 3.89 -4.46
N SER A 265 -14.38 4.86 -4.60
CA SER A 265 -14.25 5.65 -5.81
C SER A 265 -12.80 5.76 -6.30
N LEU A 266 -12.69 5.98 -7.61
CA LEU A 266 -11.50 6.49 -8.27
C LEU A 266 -11.84 7.87 -8.84
N SER A 267 -11.21 8.91 -8.30
CA SER A 267 -11.41 10.30 -8.73
C SER A 267 -10.26 10.78 -9.60
N VAL A 268 -10.58 11.61 -10.59
CA VAL A 268 -9.62 12.32 -11.44
C VAL A 268 -9.55 13.77 -10.99
N VAL A 269 -8.36 14.20 -10.57
CA VAL A 269 -8.08 15.55 -10.13
C VAL A 269 -7.22 16.25 -11.18
N SER A 270 -7.60 17.45 -11.59
CA SER A 270 -6.75 18.32 -12.41
C SER A 270 -5.62 18.89 -11.56
N VAL A 271 -4.38 18.60 -11.93
CA VAL A 271 -3.19 19.14 -11.25
C VAL A 271 -3.14 20.66 -11.41
N ALA A 272 -3.34 21.18 -12.62
CA ALA A 272 -3.29 22.61 -12.89
C ALA A 272 -4.35 23.43 -12.11
N ILE A 273 -5.54 22.86 -11.89
CA ILE A 273 -6.56 23.49 -11.03
C ILE A 273 -6.16 23.32 -9.57
N ALA A 274 -5.73 22.12 -9.14
CA ALA A 274 -5.32 21.86 -7.76
C ALA A 274 -4.21 22.78 -7.26
N GLU A 275 -3.29 23.20 -8.12
CA GLU A 275 -2.20 24.13 -7.78
C GLU A 275 -2.66 25.55 -7.40
N ARG A 276 -3.91 25.92 -7.72
CA ARG A 276 -4.43 27.29 -7.60
C ARG A 276 -5.76 27.36 -6.85
N ASP A 277 -6.60 26.38 -7.07
CA ASP A 277 -7.94 26.24 -6.50
C ASP A 277 -8.25 24.76 -6.20
N PRO A 278 -7.60 24.18 -5.16
CA PRO A 278 -7.79 22.77 -4.76
C PRO A 278 -9.25 22.33 -4.64
N ALA A 279 -10.13 23.20 -4.14
CA ALA A 279 -11.52 22.86 -3.84
C ALA A 279 -12.34 22.50 -5.08
N HIS A 280 -11.93 22.96 -6.27
CA HIS A 280 -12.64 22.73 -7.53
C HIS A 280 -11.85 21.85 -8.52
N ALA A 281 -10.83 21.14 -8.02
CA ALA A 281 -9.92 20.40 -8.87
C ALA A 281 -10.43 19.02 -9.31
N VAL A 282 -11.50 18.49 -8.70
CA VAL A 282 -12.08 17.19 -9.09
C VAL A 282 -12.85 17.31 -10.40
N LEU A 283 -12.42 16.56 -11.41
CA LEU A 283 -13.03 16.57 -12.75
C LEU A 283 -14.07 15.47 -12.93
N ALA A 284 -13.81 14.29 -12.38
CA ALA A 284 -14.66 13.12 -12.56
C ALA A 284 -14.44 12.11 -11.44
N THR A 285 -15.43 11.26 -11.21
CA THR A 285 -15.38 10.17 -10.24
C THR A 285 -16.03 8.92 -10.83
N ALA A 286 -15.36 7.78 -10.73
CA ALA A 286 -15.86 6.46 -11.11
C ALA A 286 -15.99 5.55 -9.89
N SER A 287 -16.92 4.60 -9.93
CA SER A 287 -17.06 3.55 -8.89
C SER A 287 -15.90 2.55 -9.01
N ALA A 288 -15.24 2.25 -7.90
CA ALA A 288 -14.05 1.39 -7.84
C ALA A 288 -14.22 0.18 -6.90
N MET A 289 -15.41 -0.43 -6.95
CA MET A 289 -15.80 -1.58 -6.11
C MET A 289 -15.59 -1.32 -4.60
N GLN A 290 -15.56 -2.36 -3.77
CA GLN A 290 -15.49 -2.18 -2.32
C GLN A 290 -14.06 -1.97 -1.83
N GLN A 291 -13.85 -0.87 -1.10
CA GLN A 291 -12.58 -0.46 -0.47
C GLN A 291 -11.37 -0.47 -1.43
N PRO A 292 -11.36 0.37 -2.49
CA PRO A 292 -10.16 0.64 -3.25
C PRO A 292 -9.09 1.29 -2.38
N VAL A 293 -7.81 0.91 -2.53
CA VAL A 293 -6.73 1.35 -1.62
C VAL A 293 -5.54 1.97 -2.34
N ARG A 294 -4.98 1.30 -3.34
CA ARG A 294 -3.82 1.80 -4.10
C ARG A 294 -4.16 2.00 -5.55
N VAL A 295 -3.43 2.92 -6.16
CA VAL A 295 -3.57 3.26 -7.57
C VAL A 295 -2.19 3.37 -8.22
N ALA A 296 -2.05 2.83 -9.42
CA ALA A 296 -0.87 3.00 -10.26
C ALA A 296 -1.29 3.30 -11.70
N VAL A 297 -0.46 4.02 -12.44
CA VAL A 297 -0.76 4.42 -13.83
C VAL A 297 0.24 3.75 -14.77
N SER A 298 -0.25 3.18 -15.87
CA SER A 298 0.62 2.59 -16.88
C SER A 298 1.63 3.63 -17.41
N PRO A 299 2.85 3.23 -17.81
CA PRO A 299 3.84 4.16 -18.38
C PRO A 299 3.31 4.95 -19.59
N SER A 300 2.44 4.33 -20.38
CA SER A 300 1.74 4.98 -21.50
C SER A 300 0.70 6.03 -21.09
N GLY A 301 0.27 6.04 -19.82
CA GLY A 301 -0.80 6.88 -19.31
C GLY A 301 -2.22 6.43 -19.70
N ALA A 302 -2.35 5.30 -20.43
CA ALA A 302 -3.63 4.86 -20.98
C ALA A 302 -4.52 4.12 -19.97
N VAL A 303 -3.92 3.43 -18.99
CA VAL A 303 -4.62 2.57 -18.04
C VAL A 303 -4.27 2.94 -16.61
N VAL A 304 -5.29 3.04 -15.77
CA VAL A 304 -5.17 3.25 -14.32
C VAL A 304 -5.55 1.96 -13.61
N TRP A 305 -4.64 1.45 -12.80
CA TRP A 305 -4.76 0.20 -12.06
C TRP A 305 -5.10 0.47 -10.61
N VAL A 306 -6.10 -0.22 -10.06
CA VAL A 306 -6.57 -0.02 -8.68
C VAL A 306 -6.74 -1.35 -7.97
N THR A 307 -6.26 -1.45 -6.73
CA THR A 307 -6.57 -2.59 -5.85
C THR A 307 -7.85 -2.34 -5.09
N ALA A 308 -8.85 -3.23 -5.22
CA ALA A 308 -10.10 -3.19 -4.48
C ALA A 308 -10.07 -4.24 -3.36
N ARG A 309 -9.61 -3.80 -2.17
CA ARG A 309 -9.23 -4.65 -1.04
C ARG A 309 -10.36 -5.56 -0.59
N ALA A 310 -11.56 -5.03 -0.35
CA ALA A 310 -12.68 -5.86 0.13
C ALA A 310 -13.33 -6.72 -0.98
N SER A 311 -12.92 -6.54 -2.23
CA SER A 311 -13.42 -7.31 -3.36
C SER A 311 -12.47 -8.43 -3.81
N ASP A 312 -11.24 -8.47 -3.29
CA ASP A 312 -10.14 -9.33 -3.75
C ASP A 312 -9.90 -9.18 -5.27
N ARG A 313 -9.82 -7.93 -5.74
CA ARG A 313 -9.71 -7.59 -7.17
C ARG A 313 -8.61 -6.58 -7.46
N LEU A 314 -7.97 -6.78 -8.61
CA LEU A 314 -7.27 -5.76 -9.38
C LEU A 314 -8.23 -5.21 -10.46
N LEU A 315 -8.34 -3.89 -10.56
CA LEU A 315 -9.21 -3.19 -11.51
C LEU A 315 -8.37 -2.43 -12.54
N ALA A 316 -8.78 -2.46 -13.80
CA ALA A 316 -8.17 -1.69 -14.89
C ALA A 316 -9.17 -0.67 -15.43
N PHE A 317 -8.83 0.62 -15.39
CA PHE A 317 -9.65 1.72 -15.88
C PHE A 317 -8.99 2.39 -17.09
N SER A 318 -9.78 2.80 -18.08
CA SER A 318 -9.30 3.67 -19.16
C SER A 318 -9.16 5.10 -18.65
N ALA A 319 -7.95 5.64 -18.72
CA ALA A 319 -7.66 7.03 -18.34
C ALA A 319 -8.49 8.05 -19.13
N ALA A 320 -8.68 7.80 -20.43
CA ALA A 320 -9.49 8.67 -21.29
C ALA A 320 -10.99 8.59 -20.92
N LYS A 321 -11.53 7.37 -20.74
CA LYS A 321 -12.95 7.22 -20.38
C LYS A 321 -13.26 7.75 -18.99
N LEU A 322 -12.30 7.78 -18.05
CA LEU A 322 -12.52 8.43 -16.76
C LEU A 322 -12.93 9.91 -16.92
N LEU A 323 -12.45 10.60 -17.97
CA LEU A 323 -12.78 12.00 -18.23
C LEU A 323 -14.06 12.17 -19.07
N THR A 324 -14.32 11.25 -20.00
CA THR A 324 -15.41 11.42 -20.98
C THR A 324 -16.69 10.64 -20.64
N ASP A 325 -16.55 9.51 -19.94
CA ASP A 325 -17.62 8.54 -19.65
C ASP A 325 -17.23 7.67 -18.45
N ALA A 326 -17.16 8.32 -17.27
CA ALA A 326 -16.62 7.72 -16.05
C ALA A 326 -17.37 6.44 -15.63
N THR A 327 -18.67 6.34 -15.94
CA THR A 327 -19.50 5.17 -15.60
C THR A 327 -19.12 3.92 -16.37
N HIS A 328 -18.55 4.05 -17.58
CA HIS A 328 -18.07 2.94 -18.39
C HIS A 328 -16.54 2.89 -18.48
N SER A 329 -15.84 3.56 -17.56
CA SER A 329 -14.38 3.63 -17.59
C SER A 329 -13.66 2.35 -17.16
N LEU A 330 -14.33 1.47 -16.40
CA LEU A 330 -13.79 0.16 -16.02
C LEU A 330 -13.68 -0.74 -17.25
N LEU A 331 -12.45 -1.14 -17.60
CA LEU A 331 -12.15 -2.01 -18.73
C LEU A 331 -12.23 -3.49 -18.32
N ALA A 332 -11.65 -3.82 -17.17
CA ALA A 332 -11.57 -5.19 -16.69
C ALA A 332 -11.42 -5.26 -15.17
N SER A 333 -11.75 -6.41 -14.60
CA SER A 333 -11.43 -6.76 -13.23
C SER A 333 -10.91 -8.18 -13.16
N VAL A 334 -9.83 -8.40 -12.42
CA VAL A 334 -9.21 -9.72 -12.23
C VAL A 334 -9.21 -10.07 -10.76
N ARG A 335 -9.55 -11.33 -10.45
CA ARG A 335 -9.43 -11.85 -9.08
C ARG A 335 -7.96 -12.12 -8.78
N VAL A 336 -7.51 -11.55 -7.67
CA VAL A 336 -6.17 -11.76 -7.10
C VAL A 336 -6.31 -12.46 -5.74
N GLY A 337 -5.27 -12.44 -4.92
CA GLY A 337 -5.34 -12.94 -3.55
C GLY A 337 -6.17 -12.06 -2.63
N THR A 338 -6.13 -12.40 -1.34
CA THR A 338 -7.04 -11.81 -0.35
C THR A 338 -6.57 -10.44 0.13
N ALA A 339 -7.50 -9.50 0.19
CA ALA A 339 -7.30 -8.13 0.67
C ALA A 339 -6.08 -7.44 0.01
N PRO A 340 -6.04 -7.30 -1.33
CA PRO A 340 -4.93 -6.65 -2.00
C PRO A 340 -4.76 -5.21 -1.52
N VAL A 341 -3.51 -4.79 -1.29
CA VAL A 341 -3.14 -3.43 -0.90
C VAL A 341 -2.24 -2.84 -1.96
N GLY A 342 -0.96 -3.20 -1.99
CA GLY A 342 0.02 -2.64 -2.93
C GLY A 342 -0.28 -2.96 -4.40
N VAL A 343 -0.01 -2.00 -5.27
CA VAL A 343 0.07 -2.23 -6.73
C VAL A 343 1.19 -1.41 -7.33
N ALA A 344 1.98 -2.06 -8.18
CA ALA A 344 3.01 -1.42 -9.00
C ALA A 344 3.01 -2.01 -10.40
N LEU A 345 3.68 -1.34 -11.35
CA LEU A 345 3.92 -1.89 -12.68
C LEU A 345 5.41 -2.17 -12.88
N SER A 346 5.71 -3.14 -13.75
CA SER A 346 7.04 -3.26 -14.34
C SER A 346 7.39 -1.98 -15.12
N PRO A 347 8.70 -1.68 -15.30
CA PRO A 347 9.12 -0.48 -16.04
C PRO A 347 8.56 -0.39 -17.47
N ASP A 348 8.38 -1.54 -18.13
CA ASP A 348 7.78 -1.63 -19.47
C ASP A 348 6.24 -1.63 -19.47
N GLY A 349 5.62 -1.72 -18.29
CA GLY A 349 4.17 -1.74 -18.10
C GLY A 349 3.48 -3.06 -18.53
N SER A 350 4.26 -4.10 -18.84
CA SER A 350 3.71 -5.41 -19.24
C SER A 350 3.18 -6.23 -18.05
N GLN A 351 3.68 -5.98 -16.85
CA GLN A 351 3.30 -6.67 -15.62
C GLN A 351 2.68 -5.69 -14.62
N VAL A 352 1.65 -6.15 -13.90
CA VAL A 352 1.06 -5.49 -12.75
C VAL A 352 1.28 -6.38 -11.53
N ILE A 353 2.03 -5.86 -10.57
CA ILE A 353 2.44 -6.57 -9.37
C ILE A 353 1.48 -6.16 -8.25
N VAL A 354 0.83 -7.12 -7.61
CA VAL A 354 -0.16 -6.89 -6.56
C VAL A 354 0.29 -7.52 -5.25
N ALA A 355 0.29 -6.74 -4.16
CA ALA A 355 0.54 -7.24 -2.81
C ALA A 355 -0.78 -7.68 -2.17
N ASP A 356 -1.01 -8.99 -2.16
CA ASP A 356 -2.17 -9.62 -1.53
C ASP A 356 -1.93 -9.71 -0.02
N SER A 357 -2.36 -8.67 0.69
CA SER A 357 -1.89 -8.43 2.06
C SER A 357 -2.44 -9.41 3.09
N ASN A 358 -3.62 -9.99 2.84
CA ASN A 358 -4.44 -10.64 3.85
C ASN A 358 -4.59 -9.80 5.14
N ARG A 359 -4.70 -8.47 5.02
CA ARG A 359 -4.75 -7.50 6.16
C ARG A 359 -5.72 -7.89 7.27
N PHE A 360 -6.81 -8.60 6.94
CA PHE A 360 -7.87 -8.97 7.89
C PHE A 360 -7.73 -10.40 8.45
N ASN A 361 -6.60 -11.06 8.21
CA ASN A 361 -6.32 -12.42 8.67
C ASN A 361 -7.43 -13.42 8.32
N SER A 362 -7.91 -13.37 7.08
CA SER A 362 -8.95 -14.26 6.58
C SER A 362 -8.48 -15.71 6.71
N ARG A 363 -9.32 -16.54 7.34
CA ARG A 363 -8.95 -17.94 7.63
C ARG A 363 -8.68 -18.70 6.33
N GLY A 364 -7.48 -19.28 6.24
CA GLY A 364 -7.06 -20.09 5.08
C GLY A 364 -6.45 -19.28 3.93
N ALA A 365 -6.47 -17.95 3.99
CA ALA A 365 -5.71 -17.11 3.07
C ALA A 365 -4.26 -16.94 3.54
N GLN A 366 -3.36 -16.76 2.58
CA GLN A 366 -1.95 -16.43 2.83
C GLN A 366 -1.63 -15.11 2.15
N ALA A 367 -0.71 -14.36 2.75
CA ALA A 367 -0.13 -13.19 2.10
C ALA A 367 0.75 -13.65 0.93
N ALA A 368 0.71 -12.91 -0.17
CA ALA A 368 1.44 -13.25 -1.39
C ALA A 368 1.69 -12.02 -2.26
N ILE A 369 2.60 -12.15 -3.22
CA ILE A 369 2.70 -11.24 -4.37
C ILE A 369 2.11 -11.93 -5.59
N THR A 370 1.12 -11.31 -6.23
CA THR A 370 0.54 -11.80 -7.48
C THR A 370 1.06 -10.98 -8.65
N ASP A 371 1.69 -11.65 -9.61
CA ASP A 371 2.17 -11.05 -10.86
C ASP A 371 1.13 -11.28 -11.97
N VAL A 372 0.74 -10.20 -12.65
CA VAL A 372 -0.36 -10.17 -13.61
C VAL A 372 0.10 -9.59 -14.95
N ASP A 373 -0.16 -10.30 -16.04
CA ASP A 373 0.04 -9.78 -17.40
C ASP A 373 -1.01 -8.69 -17.71
N ALA A 374 -0.53 -7.45 -17.87
CA ALA A 374 -1.36 -6.28 -18.10
C ALA A 374 -2.17 -6.38 -19.40
N HIS A 375 -1.61 -6.95 -20.46
CA HIS A 375 -2.27 -7.07 -21.75
C HIS A 375 -3.33 -8.18 -21.74
N ALA A 376 -3.05 -9.31 -21.08
CA ALA A 376 -3.98 -10.41 -20.91
C ALA A 376 -5.24 -9.96 -20.13
N VAL A 377 -5.10 -9.10 -19.12
CA VAL A 377 -6.24 -8.49 -18.42
C VAL A 377 -7.17 -7.76 -19.40
N LEU A 378 -6.60 -6.90 -20.25
CA LEU A 378 -7.34 -6.03 -21.15
C LEU A 378 -7.95 -6.77 -22.34
N THR A 379 -7.41 -7.95 -22.65
CA THR A 379 -7.93 -8.85 -23.69
C THR A 379 -8.80 -9.98 -23.14
N HIS A 380 -9.11 -9.93 -21.83
CA HIS A 380 -9.96 -10.90 -21.11
C HIS A 380 -9.46 -12.36 -21.19
N HIS A 381 -8.14 -12.55 -21.16
CA HIS A 381 -7.49 -13.85 -21.10
C HIS A 381 -7.05 -14.21 -19.66
N SER A 382 -6.54 -15.42 -19.47
CA SER A 382 -5.87 -15.80 -18.22
C SER A 382 -4.64 -14.90 -18.01
N ALA A 383 -4.67 -14.09 -16.96
CA ALA A 383 -3.70 -13.01 -16.76
C ALA A 383 -2.74 -13.22 -15.60
N ILE A 384 -2.99 -14.18 -14.70
CA ILE A 384 -2.07 -14.44 -13.57
C ILE A 384 -0.85 -15.19 -14.11
N LEU A 385 0.33 -14.58 -13.98
CA LEU A 385 1.61 -15.17 -14.36
C LEU A 385 2.18 -16.03 -13.23
N ALA A 386 2.17 -15.49 -12.01
CA ALA A 386 2.62 -16.21 -10.82
C ALA A 386 1.98 -15.69 -9.53
N THR A 387 2.02 -16.54 -8.51
CA THR A 387 1.80 -16.17 -7.12
C THR A 387 3.06 -16.54 -6.34
N LEU A 388 3.73 -15.52 -5.81
CA LEU A 388 5.02 -15.60 -5.15
C LEU A 388 4.83 -15.48 -3.63
N PRO A 389 5.70 -16.13 -2.83
CA PRO A 389 5.64 -15.99 -1.37
C PRO A 389 5.91 -14.54 -0.97
N ALA A 390 5.23 -14.09 0.09
CA ALA A 390 5.47 -12.78 0.70
C ALA A 390 5.63 -12.91 2.21
N GLY A 391 6.13 -11.86 2.85
CA GLY A 391 6.03 -11.68 4.30
C GLY A 391 4.58 -11.42 4.74
N GLN A 392 4.38 -11.12 6.02
CA GLN A 392 3.03 -10.83 6.52
C GLN A 392 2.65 -9.37 6.24
N PHE A 393 1.45 -9.17 5.70
CA PHE A 393 0.91 -7.87 5.33
C PHE A 393 1.87 -7.09 4.40
N PRO A 394 2.19 -7.61 3.19
CA PRO A 394 2.86 -6.83 2.15
C PRO A 394 1.99 -5.61 1.82
N ARG A 395 2.63 -4.44 1.75
CA ARG A 395 1.94 -3.15 1.71
C ARG A 395 2.31 -2.32 0.49
N GLU A 396 3.51 -1.73 0.46
CA GLU A 396 4.00 -0.97 -0.69
C GLU A 396 5.00 -1.78 -1.50
N ILE A 397 5.02 -1.48 -2.81
CA ILE A 397 5.90 -2.12 -3.78
C ILE A 397 6.61 -1.01 -4.55
N ALA A 398 7.93 -1.05 -4.57
CA ALA A 398 8.74 -0.25 -5.48
C ALA A 398 9.45 -1.19 -6.45
N VAL A 399 9.26 -0.98 -7.76
CA VAL A 399 9.92 -1.78 -8.79
C VAL A 399 11.13 -1.01 -9.33
N GLU A 400 12.31 -1.62 -9.23
CA GLU A 400 13.55 -1.09 -9.76
C GLU A 400 13.61 -1.24 -11.30
N PRO A 401 14.43 -0.43 -12.00
CA PRO A 401 14.53 -0.47 -13.47
C PRO A 401 14.94 -1.83 -14.06
N ASP A 402 15.62 -2.67 -13.27
CA ASP A 402 16.07 -4.01 -13.64
C ASP A 402 15.01 -5.10 -13.41
N GLY A 403 13.84 -4.74 -12.85
CA GLY A 403 12.74 -5.66 -12.60
C GLY A 403 12.72 -6.29 -11.21
N VAL A 404 13.62 -5.88 -10.30
CA VAL A 404 13.53 -6.27 -8.89
C VAL A 404 12.44 -5.46 -8.20
N ALA A 405 11.51 -6.13 -7.52
CA ALA A 405 10.53 -5.49 -6.66
C ALA A 405 11.02 -5.48 -5.21
N LEU A 406 10.93 -4.32 -4.57
CA LEU A 406 11.12 -4.10 -3.14
C LEU A 406 9.75 -4.01 -2.49
N ILE A 407 9.49 -4.83 -1.46
CA ILE A 407 8.20 -4.90 -0.79
C ILE A 407 8.35 -4.64 0.71
N SER A 408 7.52 -3.75 1.25
CA SER A 408 7.38 -3.58 2.70
C SER A 408 6.39 -4.60 3.27
N ASN A 409 6.88 -5.51 4.11
CA ASN A 409 6.05 -6.47 4.82
C ASN A 409 5.79 -5.98 6.24
N PHE A 410 4.67 -5.29 6.39
CA PHE A 410 4.35 -4.50 7.58
C PHE A 410 4.27 -5.34 8.86
N ALA A 411 3.63 -6.51 8.81
CA ALA A 411 3.33 -7.30 10.01
C ALA A 411 4.42 -8.33 10.35
N SER A 412 5.35 -8.61 9.43
CA SER A 412 6.52 -9.45 9.69
C SER A 412 7.81 -8.66 9.87
N ASP A 413 7.76 -7.33 9.92
CA ASP A 413 8.89 -6.42 10.11
C ASP A 413 10.02 -6.69 9.10
N GLN A 414 9.68 -6.78 7.81
CA GLN A 414 10.62 -7.19 6.77
C GLN A 414 10.62 -6.25 5.55
N LEU A 415 11.81 -6.00 5.00
CA LEU A 415 12.00 -5.63 3.60
C LEU A 415 12.19 -6.91 2.79
N GLU A 416 11.35 -7.11 1.79
CA GLU A 416 11.44 -8.22 0.84
C GLU A 416 11.96 -7.73 -0.51
N THR A 417 12.73 -8.57 -1.19
CA THR A 417 13.11 -8.37 -2.58
C THR A 417 12.71 -9.56 -3.43
N THR A 418 12.09 -9.29 -4.57
CA THR A 418 11.57 -10.32 -5.48
C THR A 418 11.99 -10.00 -6.91
N ASP A 419 12.79 -10.87 -7.54
CA ASP A 419 13.20 -10.73 -8.94
C ASP A 419 12.08 -11.19 -9.88
N LEU A 420 11.40 -10.22 -10.52
CA LEU A 420 10.27 -10.47 -11.41
C LEU A 420 10.70 -10.78 -12.85
N SER A 421 11.96 -10.50 -13.21
CA SER A 421 12.48 -10.72 -14.57
C SER A 421 12.45 -12.19 -14.98
N ARG A 422 12.49 -13.08 -13.99
CA ARG A 422 12.49 -14.53 -14.17
C ARG A 422 11.11 -15.15 -14.23
N VAL A 423 10.04 -14.39 -14.02
CA VAL A 423 8.66 -14.93 -13.96
C VAL A 423 8.06 -15.14 -15.37
N ARG A 424 8.83 -14.86 -16.43
CA ARG A 424 8.42 -14.95 -17.85
C ARG A 424 8.54 -16.34 -18.46
#